data_AF-A0A7K0BGK1-F1
#
_entry.id   AF-A0A7K0BGK1-F1
#
_cell.length_a   1.000
_cell.length_b   1.000
_cell.length_c   1.000
_cell.angle_alpha   90.00
_cell.angle_beta   90.00
_cell.angle_gamma   90.00
#
_symmetry.space_group_name_H-M   'P 1'
#
loop_
_entity.id
_entity.type
_entity.pdbx_description
1 polymer ?
#
loop_
_entity_poly.entity_id
_entity_poly.type
_entity_poly.pdbx_seq_one_letter_code
_entity_poly.pdbx_strand_id
1 'polypeptide(L)' 'MEAKFLEMISDVLEIEDRTIEITDAFRDYDGWDSLARLSLIAEIDDVYNIVIEDEVFKNLITLADLYNEINKRTQA' A
#
# COMPACT_ATOMS: atom_id res chain seq x y z
N MET A 1 9.35 2.67 -9.79
CA MET A 1 8.51 1.69 -9.06
C MET A 1 7.77 2.40 -7.93
N GLU A 2 8.48 3.16 -7.09
CA GLU A 2 7.85 3.93 -5.99
C GLU A 2 6.74 4.90 -6.43
N ALA A 3 6.93 5.64 -7.54
CA ALA A 3 5.91 6.56 -8.06
C ALA A 3 4.58 5.86 -8.40
N LYS A 4 4.61 4.66 -9.01
CA LYS A 4 3.39 3.89 -9.31
C LYS A 4 2.70 3.40 -8.05
N PHE A 5 3.48 2.99 -7.06
CA PHE A 5 2.94 2.55 -5.78
C PHE A 5 2.23 3.70 -5.05
N LEU A 6 2.85 4.88 -4.99
CA LEU A 6 2.24 6.06 -4.39
C LEU A 6 0.98 6.50 -5.15
N GLU A 7 1.00 6.46 -6.48
CA GLU A 7 -0.17 6.79 -7.31
C GLU A 7 -1.35 5.84 -7.03
N MET A 8 -1.10 4.53 -7.04
CA MET A 8 -2.08 3.50 -6.66
C MET A 8 -2.63 3.69 -5.25
N ILE A 9 -1.75 3.98 -4.28
CA ILE A 9 -2.16 4.27 -2.89
C ILE A 9 -3.06 5.49 -2.83
N SER A 10 -2.71 6.56 -3.56
CA SER A 10 -3.52 7.78 -3.65
C SER A 10 -4.90 7.48 -4.19
N ASP A 11 -4.98 6.67 -5.25
CA ASP A 11 -6.23 6.32 -5.91
C ASP A 11 -7.12 5.45 -5.01
N VAL A 12 -6.55 4.39 -4.44
CA VAL A 12 -7.27 3.45 -3.56
C VAL A 12 -7.76 4.12 -2.27
N LEU A 13 -6.98 5.06 -1.73
CA LEU A 13 -7.31 5.77 -0.48
C LEU A 13 -8.00 7.11 -0.73
N GLU A 14 -8.37 7.40 -1.99
CA GLU A 14 -9.04 8.65 -2.41
C GLU A 14 -8.32 9.91 -1.87
N ILE A 15 -6.99 9.87 -1.89
CA ILE A 15 -6.13 10.94 -1.42
C ILE A 15 -5.89 11.89 -2.58
N GLU A 16 -6.70 12.94 -2.65
CA GLU A 16 -6.58 13.98 -3.69
C GLU A 16 -5.91 15.27 -3.18
N ASP A 17 -6.01 15.56 -1.88
CA ASP A 17 -5.69 16.89 -1.32
C ASP A 17 -4.43 16.92 -0.41
N ARG A 18 -3.68 15.82 -0.35
CA ARG A 18 -2.42 15.78 0.44
C ARG A 18 -1.33 15.04 -0.29
N THR A 19 -0.09 15.50 -0.07
CA THR A 19 1.09 14.74 -0.46
C THR A 19 1.21 13.52 0.46
N ILE A 20 1.23 12.33 -0.14
CA ILE A 20 1.48 11.08 0.57
C ILE A 20 2.99 10.91 0.73
N GLU A 21 3.46 10.78 1.97
CA GLU A 21 4.86 10.47 2.23
C GLU A 21 5.03 8.99 2.53
N ILE A 22 6.16 8.41 2.14
CA ILE A 22 6.42 7.00 2.39
C ILE A 22 6.52 6.69 3.90
N THR A 23 6.84 7.70 4.73
CA THR A 23 6.86 7.60 6.18
C THR A 23 5.49 7.70 6.84
N ASP A 24 4.44 8.07 6.10
CA ASP A 24 3.09 8.16 6.66
C ASP A 24 2.53 6.77 6.97
N ALA A 25 1.74 6.74 8.04
CA ALA A 25 0.92 5.59 8.39
C ALA A 25 -0.35 5.60 7.53
N PHE A 26 -0.40 4.73 6.52
CA PHE A 26 -1.59 4.59 5.66
C PHE A 26 -2.84 4.14 6.42
N ARG A 27 -2.66 3.59 7.63
CA ARG A 27 -3.73 3.17 8.53
C ARG A 27 -4.40 4.29 9.30
N ASP A 28 -3.70 5.43 9.45
CA ASP A 28 -4.24 6.61 10.12
C ASP A 28 -5.00 7.52 9.14
N TYR A 29 -5.11 7.12 7.88
CA TYR A 29 -5.87 7.88 6.90
C TYR A 29 -7.37 7.71 7.11
N ASP A 30 -8.11 8.80 6.99
CA ASP A 30 -9.57 8.79 7.11
C ASP A 30 -10.22 7.86 6.06
N GLY A 31 -9.60 7.73 4.89
CA GLY A 31 -10.01 6.80 3.82
C GLY A 31 -9.60 5.33 4.06
N TRP A 32 -8.93 5.02 5.17
CA TRP A 32 -8.51 3.66 5.48
C TRP A 32 -9.65 2.83 6.10
N ASP A 33 -10.28 2.00 5.27
CA ASP A 33 -11.25 0.99 5.72
C ASP A 33 -10.83 -0.42 5.27
N SER A 34 -11.53 -1.45 5.78
CA SER A 34 -11.41 -2.84 5.32
C SER A 34 -11.56 -2.97 3.81
N LEU A 35 -12.37 -2.11 3.18
CA LEU A 35 -12.52 -2.07 1.72
C LEU A 35 -11.26 -1.55 1.02
N ALA A 36 -10.74 -0.38 1.43
CA ALA A 36 -9.53 0.19 0.85
C ALA A 36 -8.34 -0.76 0.98
N ARG A 37 -8.24 -1.46 2.12
CA ARG A 37 -7.25 -2.53 2.31
C ARG A 37 -7.37 -3.65 1.28
N LEU A 38 -8.59 -4.14 1.02
CA LEU A 38 -8.82 -5.20 0.04
C LEU A 38 -8.52 -4.74 -1.38
N SER A 39 -8.97 -3.54 -1.75
CA SER A 39 -8.67 -2.91 -3.04
C SER A 39 -7.16 -2.78 -3.25
N LEU A 40 -6.43 -2.34 -2.22
CA LEU A 40 -4.99 -2.19 -2.28
C LEU A 40 -4.25 -3.52 -2.49
N ILE A 41 -4.64 -4.56 -1.74
CA ILE A 41 -4.05 -5.89 -1.89
C ILE A 41 -4.34 -6.46 -3.28
N ALA A 42 -5.56 -6.26 -3.81
CA ALA A 42 -5.93 -6.71 -5.14
C ALA A 42 -5.13 -5.99 -6.25
N GLU A 43 -4.97 -4.67 -6.16
CA GLU A 43 -4.13 -3.89 -7.08
C GLU A 43 -2.66 -4.33 -7.01
N ILE A 44 -2.11 -4.55 -5.81
CA ILE A 44 -0.74 -5.05 -5.65
C ILE A 44 -0.59 -6.44 -6.28
N ASP A 45 -1.55 -7.32 -6.08
CA ASP A 45 -1.55 -8.66 -6.69
C ASP A 45 -1.67 -8.58 -8.22
N ASP A 46 -2.50 -7.70 -8.78
CA ASP A 46 -2.61 -7.56 -10.24
C ASP A 46 -1.34 -6.95 -10.86
N VAL A 47 -0.80 -5.90 -10.25
CA VAL A 47 0.34 -5.14 -10.78
C VAL A 47 1.67 -5.84 -10.54
N TYR A 48 1.87 -6.42 -9.35
CA TYR A 48 3.14 -7.00 -8.93
C TYR A 48 3.10 -8.53 -8.79
N ASN A 49 1.93 -9.16 -8.92
CA ASN A 49 1.73 -10.60 -8.69
C ASN A 49 2.16 -11.05 -7.29
N ILE A 50 1.98 -10.16 -6.30
CA ILE A 50 2.35 -10.38 -4.90
C ILE A 50 1.12 -10.48 -4.02
N VAL A 51 1.04 -11.60 -3.29
CA VAL A 51 0.08 -11.77 -2.20
C VAL A 51 0.78 -11.47 -0.87
N ILE A 52 0.30 -10.45 -0.16
CA ILE A 52 0.77 -10.11 1.18
C ILE A 52 -0.14 -10.79 2.21
N GLU A 53 0.43 -11.62 3.08
CA GLU A 53 -0.32 -12.29 4.14
C GLU A 53 -0.83 -11.29 5.19
N ASP A 54 -1.99 -11.59 5.78
CA ASP A 54 -2.64 -10.69 6.74
C ASP A 54 -1.76 -10.40 7.98
N GLU A 55 -0.94 -11.38 8.43
CA GLU A 55 0.04 -11.18 9.51
C GLU A 55 1.15 -10.20 9.13
N VAL A 56 1.70 -10.34 7.92
CA VAL A 56 2.71 -9.41 7.40
C VAL A 56 2.07 -8.05 7.27
N PHE A 57 0.95 -7.96 6.57
CA PHE A 57 0.19 -6.74 6.36
C PHE A 57 -0.14 -6.04 7.69
N LYS A 58 -0.51 -6.81 8.74
CA LYS A 58 -0.75 -6.34 10.12
C LYS A 58 0.47 -5.72 10.79
N ASN A 59 1.68 -6.16 10.45
CA ASN A 59 2.92 -5.55 10.91
C ASN A 59 3.32 -4.31 10.10
N LEU A 60 2.83 -4.15 8.87
CA LEU A 60 3.11 -2.97 8.04
C LEU A 60 2.24 -1.80 8.52
N ILE A 61 2.89 -0.76 9.03
CA ILE A 61 2.20 0.46 9.51
C ILE A 61 2.36 1.59 8.51
N THR A 62 3.56 1.75 7.94
CA THR A 62 3.86 2.85 7.01
C THR A 62 3.82 2.40 5.55
N LEU A 63 3.68 3.35 4.64
CA LEU A 63 3.82 3.10 3.21
C LEU A 63 5.21 2.57 2.86
N ALA A 64 6.24 2.95 3.61
CA ALA A 64 7.60 2.46 3.47
C ALA A 64 7.68 0.98 3.79
N ASP A 65 7.10 0.54 4.90
CA ASP A 65 7.04 -0.88 5.25
C ASP A 65 6.38 -1.67 4.12
N LEU A 66 5.22 -1.19 3.65
CA LEU A 66 4.48 -1.84 2.56
C LEU A 66 5.28 -1.91 1.27
N TYR A 67 5.85 -0.78 0.83
CA TYR A 67 6.63 -0.70 -0.40
C TYR A 67 7.90 -1.57 -0.33
N ASN A 68 8.58 -1.57 0.80
CA ASN A 68 9.81 -2.34 0.99
C ASN A 68 9.53 -3.84 1.01
N GLU A 69 8.39 -4.25 1.57
CA GLU A 69 7.92 -5.63 1.60
C GLU A 69 7.51 -6.14 0.20
N ILE A 70 6.88 -5.28 -0.61
CA ILE A 70 6.58 -5.55 -2.03
C ILE A 70 7.88 -5.69 -2.82
N ASN A 71 8.80 -4.72 -2.71
CA ASN A 71 10.09 -4.77 -3.42
C ASN A 71 10.89 -6.02 -3.08
N LYS A 72 10.94 -6.42 -1.79
CA LYS A 72 11.60 -7.65 -1.37
C LYS A 72 11.04 -8.89 -2.06
N ARG A 73 9.72 -8.95 -2.27
CA ARG A 73 9.07 -10.08 -2.96
C ARG A 73 9.19 -10.00 -4.49
N THR A 74 9.12 -8.80 -5.07
CA THR A 74 9.26 -8.61 -6.54
C THR A 74 10.69 -8.85 -7.01
N GLN A 75 11.70 -8.58 -6.19
CA GLN A 75 13.11 -8.79 -6.55
C GLN A 75 13.67 -10.18 -6.21
N ALA A 76 12.85 -11.09 -5.68
CA ALA A 76 13.22 -12.47 -5.35
C ALA A 76 12.84 -13.44 -6.49
#